data_AF-A0AAD6IJ45-F1
#
_entry.id   AF-A0AAD6IJ45-F1
#
_cell.length_a   1.000
_cell.length_b   1.000
_cell.length_c   1.000
_cell.angle_alpha   90.00
_cell.angle_beta   90.00
_cell.angle_gamma   90.00
#
_symmetry.space_group_name_H-M   'P 1'
#
loop_
_entity.id
_entity.type
_entity.pdbx_description
1 polymer ?
#
loop_
_entity_poly.entity_id
_entity_poly.type
_entity_poly.pdbx_seq_one_letter_code
_entity_poly.pdbx_strand_id
1 'polypeptide(L)'
;MSDGKGFENAEEPETPTVTLHPRAVLRNVADALNRRHEELAVTLPTNSTWRTALRAVEDVIADVDEDIVLMPRGIRGPKLRELAVVNPSWEQAYPGRTLYGQEIRTTITLSDMDAPLPRTQEMRERIREMAEKARDEGFREPYVVLRAEVSERLIPSIHANISLRAIDGDDEDPVQVLNNTAMVFDTGAHRTIITEELLPRPFREWLQDPIHDPYRGQHGVTVQLDTEMAFTNCALPLSMSVLIVPQAKMPNSLVGVLFGQSGGIDRLSLQMRPRHILQAKGEQVLENVWGDVILDEYVDLYGAVHAS
;
A
#
# COMPACT_ATOMS: atom_id res chain seq x y z
N MET A 1 -13.56 -62.23 -19.68
CA MET A 1 -13.39 -60.82 -20.08
C MET A 1 -13.11 -60.05 -18.80
N SER A 2 -11.83 -59.87 -18.52
CA SER A 2 -11.30 -59.17 -17.35
C SER A 2 -10.39 -58.09 -17.94
N ASP A 3 -10.96 -56.93 -18.17
CA ASP A 3 -10.25 -55.81 -18.80
C ASP A 3 -9.46 -55.07 -17.71
N GLY A 4 -8.14 -55.25 -17.76
CA GLY A 4 -7.20 -54.37 -17.11
C GLY A 4 -7.14 -53.05 -17.86
N LYS A 5 -7.46 -51.95 -17.18
CA LYS A 5 -7.06 -50.61 -17.61
C LYS A 5 -5.85 -50.20 -16.79
N GLY A 6 -4.71 -50.12 -17.47
CA GLY A 6 -3.50 -49.48 -16.96
C GLY A 6 -3.77 -48.01 -16.69
N PHE A 7 -3.32 -47.54 -15.54
CA PHE A 7 -3.14 -46.12 -15.29
C PHE A 7 -1.84 -45.72 -15.99
N GLU A 8 -1.99 -44.99 -17.10
CA GLU A 8 -0.88 -44.27 -17.73
C GLU A 8 -0.34 -43.22 -16.77
N ASN A 9 1.00 -43.12 -16.77
CA ASN A 9 1.79 -42.18 -15.98
C ASN A 9 1.30 -40.75 -16.20
N ALA A 10 0.86 -40.08 -15.13
CA ALA A 10 0.75 -38.63 -15.14
C ALA A 10 2.16 -38.05 -15.16
N GLU A 11 2.54 -37.40 -16.25
CA GLU A 11 3.77 -36.61 -16.35
C GLU A 11 3.76 -35.55 -15.23
N GLU A 12 4.78 -35.55 -14.38
CA GLU A 12 5.00 -34.48 -13.41
C GLU A 12 5.18 -33.16 -14.18
N PRO A 13 4.51 -32.08 -13.76
CA PRO A 13 4.62 -30.80 -14.46
C PRO A 13 6.07 -30.30 -14.40
N GLU A 14 6.65 -30.03 -15.57
CA GLU A 14 8.01 -29.49 -15.67
C GLU A 14 8.15 -28.21 -14.83
N THR A 15 9.12 -28.21 -13.91
CA THR A 15 9.41 -27.02 -13.10
C THR A 15 9.98 -25.93 -14.01
N PRO A 16 9.41 -24.71 -13.99
CA PRO A 16 9.82 -23.65 -14.90
C PRO A 16 11.26 -23.23 -14.62
N THR A 17 12.15 -23.38 -15.61
CA THR A 17 13.55 -22.96 -15.51
C THR A 17 13.71 -21.46 -15.72
N VAL A 18 14.59 -20.81 -14.94
CA VAL A 18 14.89 -19.38 -15.09
C VAL A 18 16.40 -19.13 -15.24
N THR A 19 16.78 -18.29 -16.20
CA THR A 19 18.19 -17.87 -16.39
C THR A 19 18.42 -16.52 -15.71
N LEU A 20 19.32 -16.49 -14.72
CA LEU A 20 19.61 -15.29 -13.93
C LEU A 20 21.09 -14.91 -13.97
N HIS A 21 21.36 -13.61 -13.89
CA HIS A 21 22.73 -13.12 -13.64
C HIS A 21 23.21 -13.61 -12.26
N PRO A 22 24.48 -14.04 -12.07
CA PRO A 22 24.98 -14.57 -10.78
C PRO A 22 24.71 -13.66 -9.58
N ARG A 23 24.90 -12.35 -9.73
CA ARG A 23 24.51 -11.34 -8.73
C ARG A 23 23.06 -11.47 -8.25
N ALA A 24 22.11 -11.77 -9.14
CA ALA A 24 20.71 -11.91 -8.78
C ALA A 24 20.46 -13.21 -8.01
N VAL A 25 21.13 -14.30 -8.39
CA VAL A 25 21.07 -15.58 -7.65
C VAL A 25 21.62 -15.39 -6.23
N LEU A 26 22.84 -14.87 -6.10
CA LEU A 26 23.48 -14.62 -4.80
C LEU A 26 22.66 -13.72 -3.89
N ARG A 27 21.98 -12.71 -4.47
CA ARG A 27 21.07 -11.86 -3.70
C ARG A 27 19.82 -12.60 -3.22
N ASN A 28 19.17 -13.40 -4.07
CA ASN A 28 18.00 -14.19 -3.65
C ASN A 28 18.39 -15.18 -2.53
N VAL A 29 19.55 -15.81 -2.64
CA VAL A 29 20.12 -16.67 -1.59
C VAL A 29 20.33 -15.87 -0.30
N ALA A 30 20.98 -14.70 -0.38
CA ALA A 30 21.20 -13.85 0.79
C ALA A 30 19.88 -13.38 1.45
N ASP A 31 18.89 -12.97 0.65
CA ASP A 31 17.58 -12.57 1.14
C ASP A 31 16.83 -13.74 1.82
N ALA A 32 17.02 -14.98 1.34
CA ALA A 32 16.42 -16.16 1.94
C ALA A 32 17.11 -16.53 3.27
N LEU A 33 18.45 -16.56 3.28
CA LEU A 33 19.25 -16.83 4.48
C LEU A 33 18.94 -15.80 5.58
N ASN A 34 18.92 -14.52 5.26
CA ASN A 34 18.62 -13.47 6.24
C ASN A 34 17.20 -13.56 6.84
N ARG A 35 16.27 -14.25 6.18
CA ARG A 35 14.89 -14.42 6.69
C ARG A 35 14.71 -15.67 7.55
N ARG A 36 15.42 -16.74 7.24
CA ARG A 36 15.21 -18.06 7.85
C ARG A 36 16.35 -18.49 8.78
N HIS A 37 17.53 -17.92 8.57
CA HIS A 37 18.79 -18.34 9.18
C HIS A 37 19.66 -17.11 9.55
N GLU A 38 19.09 -16.17 10.30
CA GLU A 38 19.79 -14.95 10.72
C GLU A 38 20.98 -15.22 11.65
N GLU A 39 21.00 -16.41 12.26
CA GLU A 39 22.07 -16.90 13.14
C GLU A 39 23.34 -17.31 12.39
N LEU A 40 23.25 -17.57 11.08
CA LEU A 40 24.41 -17.99 10.29
C LEU A 40 25.34 -16.82 10.01
N ALA A 41 26.63 -17.01 10.32
CA ALA A 41 27.65 -16.00 10.12
C ALA A 41 28.91 -16.59 9.51
N VAL A 42 29.54 -15.84 8.61
CA VAL A 42 30.81 -16.20 7.96
C VAL A 42 31.88 -15.20 8.40
N THR A 43 33.00 -15.70 8.92
CA THR A 43 34.16 -14.86 9.26
C THR A 43 35.26 -15.04 8.21
N LEU A 44 35.67 -13.94 7.58
CA LEU A 44 36.68 -13.93 6.52
C LEU A 44 37.69 -12.80 6.72
N PRO A 45 38.94 -12.95 6.23
CA PRO A 45 39.89 -11.83 6.16
C PRO A 45 39.34 -10.68 5.29
N THR A 46 39.62 -9.44 5.68
CA THR A 46 39.19 -8.23 4.95
C THR A 46 39.57 -8.26 3.46
N ASN A 47 40.69 -8.90 3.13
CA ASN A 47 41.14 -9.10 1.75
C ASN A 47 40.97 -10.58 1.36
N SER A 48 39.80 -10.92 0.81
CA SER A 48 39.46 -12.28 0.36
C SER A 48 39.14 -12.32 -1.14
N THR A 49 39.40 -13.46 -1.79
CA THR A 49 38.97 -13.66 -3.19
C THR A 49 37.50 -14.07 -3.26
N TRP A 50 36.84 -13.83 -4.39
CA TRP A 50 35.46 -14.29 -4.64
C TRP A 50 35.28 -15.79 -4.39
N ARG A 51 36.24 -16.61 -4.83
CA ARG A 51 36.20 -18.06 -4.65
C ARG A 51 36.29 -18.45 -3.17
N THR A 52 37.16 -17.78 -2.41
CA THR A 52 37.29 -18.00 -0.97
C THR A 52 36.01 -17.63 -0.24
N ALA A 53 35.42 -16.47 -0.58
CA ALA A 53 34.18 -16.01 0.04
C ALA A 53 32.99 -16.95 -0.25
N LEU A 54 32.83 -17.38 -1.50
CA LEU A 54 31.73 -18.28 -1.88
C LEU A 54 31.84 -19.65 -1.20
N ARG A 55 33.05 -20.22 -1.10
CA ARG A 55 33.26 -21.49 -0.39
C ARG A 55 32.97 -21.37 1.11
N ALA A 56 33.38 -20.27 1.73
CA ALA A 56 33.09 -20.07 3.15
C ALA A 56 31.59 -19.92 3.42
N VAL A 57 30.83 -19.32 2.48
CA VAL A 57 29.37 -19.30 2.55
C VAL A 57 28.80 -20.70 2.35
N GLU A 58 29.26 -21.45 1.34
CA GLU A 58 28.88 -22.83 1.04
C GLU A 58 29.08 -23.75 2.26
N ASP A 59 30.24 -23.66 2.93
CA ASP A 59 30.56 -24.46 4.12
C ASP A 59 29.59 -24.17 5.29
N VAL A 60 29.14 -22.92 5.45
CA VAL A 60 28.21 -22.53 6.52
C VAL A 60 26.77 -22.95 6.23
N ILE A 61 26.37 -22.98 4.96
CA ILE A 61 25.01 -23.37 4.55
C ILE A 61 24.90 -24.86 4.17
N ALA A 62 25.95 -25.65 4.38
CA ALA A 62 26.01 -27.04 3.94
C ALA A 62 24.87 -27.92 4.50
N ASP A 63 24.38 -27.59 5.69
CA ASP A 63 23.27 -28.30 6.35
C ASP A 63 21.88 -27.71 6.02
N VAL A 64 21.80 -26.67 5.17
CA VAL A 64 20.55 -26.01 4.77
C VAL A 64 20.11 -26.55 3.41
N ASP A 65 19.29 -27.61 3.43
CA ASP A 65 18.68 -28.20 2.24
C ASP A 65 17.21 -27.77 2.11
N GLU A 66 17.00 -26.47 1.87
CA GLU A 66 15.68 -25.88 1.72
C GLU A 66 15.47 -25.28 0.33
N ASP A 67 14.23 -25.40 -0.17
CA ASP A 67 13.84 -24.77 -1.42
C ASP A 67 13.87 -23.24 -1.33
N ILE A 68 14.50 -22.63 -2.33
CA ILE A 68 14.47 -21.19 -2.57
C ILE A 68 13.86 -20.88 -3.94
N VAL A 69 13.03 -19.83 -3.97
CA VAL A 69 12.44 -19.35 -5.23
C VAL A 69 13.37 -18.30 -5.83
N LEU A 70 13.92 -18.60 -7.01
CA LEU A 70 14.80 -17.68 -7.74
C LEU A 70 14.01 -16.64 -8.51
N MET A 71 14.01 -15.39 -8.01
CA MET A 71 13.26 -14.30 -8.64
C MET A 71 14.14 -13.50 -9.62
N PRO A 72 13.77 -13.43 -10.93
CA PRO A 72 14.47 -12.59 -11.89
C PRO A 72 14.40 -11.10 -11.59
N ARG A 73 15.51 -10.39 -11.83
CA ARG A 73 15.51 -8.92 -11.85
C ARG A 73 14.62 -8.46 -13.00
N GLY A 74 13.64 -7.62 -12.69
CA GLY A 74 12.81 -6.96 -13.70
C GLY A 74 11.40 -7.53 -13.85
N ILE A 75 11.03 -8.62 -13.16
CA ILE A 75 9.62 -8.95 -12.98
C ILE A 75 9.07 -8.10 -11.82
N ARG A 76 8.92 -6.80 -12.09
CA ARG A 76 7.95 -5.95 -11.40
C ARG A 76 6.68 -5.97 -12.24
N GLY A 77 5.53 -6.24 -11.62
CA GLY A 77 4.22 -5.95 -12.21
C GLY A 77 3.35 -7.19 -12.52
N PRO A 78 3.53 -7.95 -13.62
CA PRO A 78 2.46 -8.85 -14.09
C PRO A 78 2.48 -10.28 -13.53
N LYS A 79 3.64 -10.97 -13.52
CA LYS A 79 3.70 -12.38 -13.06
C LYS A 79 3.60 -12.55 -11.54
N LEU A 80 3.99 -11.52 -10.78
CA LEU A 80 3.72 -11.45 -9.34
C LEU A 80 2.23 -11.21 -9.05
N ARG A 81 1.50 -10.50 -9.93
CA ARG A 81 0.03 -10.44 -9.88
C ARG A 81 -0.55 -11.83 -10.13
N GLU A 82 -0.09 -12.56 -11.15
CA GLU A 82 -0.55 -13.94 -11.40
C GLU A 82 -0.29 -14.87 -10.21
N LEU A 83 0.91 -14.84 -9.61
CA LEU A 83 1.23 -15.70 -8.46
C LEU A 83 0.54 -15.27 -7.15
N ALA A 84 0.19 -14.00 -6.98
CA ALA A 84 -0.61 -13.52 -5.84
C ALA A 84 -2.12 -13.72 -6.04
N VAL A 85 -2.59 -13.70 -7.29
CA VAL A 85 -3.99 -13.97 -7.68
C VAL A 85 -4.31 -15.47 -7.64
N VAL A 86 -3.33 -16.35 -7.85
CA VAL A 86 -3.50 -17.82 -7.75
C VAL A 86 -3.42 -18.32 -6.30
N ASN A 87 -3.80 -17.51 -5.31
CA ASN A 87 -4.10 -18.03 -3.96
C ASN A 87 -5.63 -17.97 -3.74
N PRO A 88 -6.38 -19.03 -4.09
CA PRO A 88 -7.85 -19.05 -4.02
C PRO A 88 -8.40 -18.92 -2.60
N SER A 89 -7.53 -18.95 -1.57
CA SER A 89 -7.92 -18.92 -0.17
C SER A 89 -8.55 -17.60 0.27
N TRP A 90 -8.26 -16.49 -0.41
CA TRP A 90 -8.74 -15.16 0.02
C TRP A 90 -10.21 -14.93 -0.35
N GLU A 91 -10.63 -15.32 -1.56
CA GLU A 91 -12.03 -15.25 -1.99
C GLU A 91 -12.90 -16.34 -1.34
N GLN A 92 -12.33 -17.52 -1.07
CA GLN A 92 -13.06 -18.63 -0.43
C GLN A 92 -13.23 -18.44 1.08
N ALA A 93 -12.33 -17.73 1.77
CA ALA A 93 -12.46 -17.50 3.21
C ALA A 93 -13.49 -16.40 3.55
N TYR A 94 -13.70 -15.40 2.67
CA TYR A 94 -14.59 -14.26 2.94
C TYR A 94 -15.33 -13.76 1.68
N PRO A 95 -16.32 -14.51 1.17
CA PRO A 95 -17.10 -14.08 0.01
C PRO A 95 -17.86 -12.78 0.32
N GLY A 96 -17.64 -11.74 -0.50
CA GLY A 96 -18.34 -10.45 -0.41
C GLY A 96 -17.60 -9.34 0.36
N ARG A 97 -16.36 -9.57 0.81
CA ARG A 97 -15.54 -8.57 1.50
C ARG A 97 -14.28 -8.23 0.68
N THR A 98 -14.27 -7.10 -0.01
CA THR A 98 -13.05 -6.45 -0.52
C THR A 98 -12.25 -5.86 0.64
N LEU A 99 -11.86 -6.67 1.62
CA LEU A 99 -11.11 -6.23 2.81
C LEU A 99 -9.61 -6.30 2.53
N TYR A 100 -9.06 -5.23 1.97
CA TYR A 100 -7.60 -5.05 1.93
C TYR A 100 -7.06 -4.47 3.24
N GLY A 101 -7.94 -3.93 4.09
CA GLY A 101 -7.59 -3.43 5.40
C GLY A 101 -8.58 -3.83 6.48
N GLN A 102 -8.13 -3.71 7.72
CA GLN A 102 -8.89 -3.98 8.93
C GLN A 102 -8.94 -2.71 9.77
N GLU A 103 -10.11 -2.40 10.31
CA GLU A 103 -10.35 -1.13 11.00
C GLU A 103 -9.49 -1.00 12.25
N ILE A 104 -8.96 0.20 12.49
CA ILE A 104 -8.28 0.53 13.74
C ILE A 104 -9.29 0.73 14.87
N ARG A 105 -8.83 0.60 16.12
CA ARG A 105 -9.59 1.06 17.28
C ARG A 105 -9.61 2.58 17.28
N THR A 106 -10.79 3.17 17.31
CA THR A 106 -10.97 4.61 17.50
C THR A 106 -12.26 4.88 18.27
N THR A 107 -12.25 5.91 19.12
CA THR A 107 -13.45 6.44 19.78
C THR A 107 -13.98 7.70 19.10
N ILE A 108 -13.32 8.14 18.02
CA ILE A 108 -13.66 9.35 17.30
C ILE A 108 -14.83 9.07 16.37
N THR A 109 -15.92 9.82 16.54
CA THR A 109 -17.09 9.75 15.69
C THR A 109 -17.06 10.89 14.68
N LEU A 110 -16.89 10.56 13.40
CA LEU A 110 -16.79 11.55 12.32
C LEU A 110 -18.11 12.25 11.97
N SER A 111 -19.26 11.80 12.50
CA SER A 111 -20.56 12.45 12.25
C SER A 111 -20.72 13.79 12.98
N ASP A 112 -19.93 14.02 14.02
CA ASP A 112 -20.12 15.15 14.94
C ASP A 112 -19.13 16.29 14.66
N MET A 113 -18.31 16.14 13.62
CA MET A 113 -17.28 17.12 13.27
C MET A 113 -17.82 18.20 12.33
N ASP A 114 -17.35 19.42 12.53
CA ASP A 114 -17.71 20.56 11.70
C ASP A 114 -17.18 20.40 10.28
N ALA A 115 -17.88 20.97 9.31
CA ALA A 115 -17.40 21.03 7.94
C ALA A 115 -16.03 21.75 7.88
N PRO A 116 -15.10 21.31 7.01
CA PRO A 116 -13.80 21.95 6.88
C PRO A 116 -13.94 23.45 6.64
N LEU A 117 -13.14 24.26 7.34
CA LEU A 117 -13.14 25.71 7.16
C LEU A 117 -12.82 26.08 5.70
N PRO A 118 -13.41 27.18 5.18
CA PRO A 118 -13.04 27.71 3.88
C PRO A 118 -11.53 27.98 3.80
N ARG A 119 -10.90 27.52 2.72
CA ARG A 119 -9.45 27.57 2.56
C ARG A 119 -8.99 28.99 2.21
N THR A 120 -7.81 29.34 2.71
CA THR A 120 -7.13 30.57 2.28
C THR A 120 -6.58 30.41 0.86
N GLN A 121 -6.37 31.53 0.17
CA GLN A 121 -5.74 31.55 -1.15
C GLN A 121 -4.34 30.91 -1.13
N GLU A 122 -3.58 31.11 -0.04
CA GLU A 122 -2.25 30.50 0.14
C GLU A 122 -2.32 28.97 0.15
N MET A 123 -3.31 28.37 0.82
CA MET A 123 -3.49 26.91 0.80
C MET A 123 -3.78 26.39 -0.61
N ARG A 124 -4.61 27.12 -1.37
CA ARG A 124 -4.95 26.75 -2.76
C ARG A 124 -3.70 26.76 -3.64
N GLU A 125 -2.86 27.78 -3.49
CA GLU A 125 -1.59 27.90 -4.24
C GLU A 125 -0.60 26.79 -3.89
N ARG A 126 -0.40 26.47 -2.61
CA ARG A 126 0.49 25.37 -2.21
C ARG A 126 0.03 24.01 -2.76
N ILE A 127 -1.26 23.76 -2.79
CA ILE A 127 -1.78 22.50 -3.35
C ILE A 127 -1.61 22.45 -4.86
N ARG A 128 -1.74 23.59 -5.54
CA ARG A 128 -1.40 23.69 -6.96
C ARG A 128 0.07 23.36 -7.19
N GLU A 129 0.99 23.93 -6.41
CA GLU A 129 2.42 23.61 -6.47
C GLU A 129 2.69 22.12 -6.20
N MET A 130 2.02 21.52 -5.21
CA MET A 130 2.11 20.08 -4.93
C MET A 130 1.63 19.24 -6.12
N ALA A 131 0.54 19.62 -6.77
CA ALA A 131 0.01 18.93 -7.94
C ALA A 131 0.93 19.06 -9.16
N GLU A 132 1.51 20.24 -9.40
CA GLU A 132 2.49 20.48 -10.46
C GLU A 132 3.76 19.64 -10.24
N LYS A 133 4.31 19.67 -9.03
CA LYS A 133 5.47 18.82 -8.66
C LYS A 133 5.15 17.33 -8.85
N ALA A 134 3.96 16.90 -8.41
CA ALA A 134 3.52 15.51 -8.54
C ALA A 134 3.32 15.09 -10.01
N ARG A 135 2.97 16.02 -10.90
CA ARG A 135 2.90 15.77 -12.35
C ARG A 135 4.30 15.61 -12.93
N ASP A 136 5.21 16.51 -12.58
CA ASP A 136 6.57 16.56 -13.13
C ASP A 136 7.44 15.36 -12.68
N GLU A 137 7.23 14.85 -11.46
CA GLU A 137 7.90 13.65 -10.95
C GLU A 137 7.42 12.34 -11.62
N GLY A 138 6.28 12.38 -12.32
CA GLY A 138 5.64 11.21 -12.91
C GLY A 138 5.02 10.25 -11.89
N PHE A 139 4.14 9.38 -12.37
CA PHE A 139 3.60 8.30 -11.53
C PHE A 139 4.64 7.18 -11.40
N ARG A 140 4.99 6.83 -10.16
CA ARG A 140 5.97 5.78 -9.88
C ARG A 140 5.27 4.45 -9.69
N GLU A 141 5.26 3.63 -10.74
CA GLU A 141 5.01 2.20 -10.61
C GLU A 141 6.31 1.51 -10.12
N PRO A 142 6.24 0.50 -9.24
CA PRO A 142 5.03 -0.16 -8.72
C PRO A 142 4.63 0.34 -7.33
N TYR A 143 3.36 0.13 -6.97
CA TYR A 143 2.97 -0.09 -5.57
C TYR A 143 3.93 -1.12 -4.98
N VAL A 144 4.61 -0.83 -3.88
CA VAL A 144 5.27 -1.92 -3.15
C VAL A 144 4.15 -2.88 -2.78
N VAL A 145 4.19 -4.10 -3.32
CA VAL A 145 3.24 -5.16 -2.98
C VAL A 145 3.30 -5.31 -1.47
N LEU A 146 2.23 -4.89 -0.80
CA LEU A 146 2.06 -5.00 0.64
C LEU A 146 2.15 -6.47 1.01
N ARG A 147 3.32 -6.90 1.49
CA ARG A 147 3.43 -8.10 2.30
C ARG A 147 3.06 -7.68 3.72
N ALA A 148 1.79 -7.81 4.06
CA ALA A 148 1.37 -7.81 5.46
C ALA A 148 1.88 -9.12 6.11
N GLU A 149 3.15 -9.16 6.50
CA GLU A 149 3.70 -10.19 7.38
C GLU A 149 4.64 -9.48 8.35
N VAL A 150 4.30 -9.39 9.63
CA VAL A 150 4.87 -10.33 10.63
C VAL A 150 3.81 -10.95 11.58
N SER A 151 2.53 -10.56 11.56
CA SER A 151 1.55 -11.15 12.51
C SER A 151 0.07 -10.93 12.20
N GLU A 152 -0.29 -9.81 11.57
CA GLU A 152 -1.65 -9.54 11.10
C GLU A 152 -1.62 -9.39 9.59
N ARG A 153 -2.29 -10.32 8.89
CA ARG A 153 -2.28 -10.47 7.43
C ARG A 153 -3.04 -9.34 6.69
N LEU A 154 -3.42 -8.29 7.42
CA LEU A 154 -4.26 -7.19 6.97
C LEU A 154 -3.61 -5.86 7.35
N ILE A 155 -3.83 -4.86 6.52
CA ILE A 155 -3.28 -3.51 6.66
C ILE A 155 -4.26 -2.68 7.50
N PRO A 156 -3.83 -1.68 8.30
CA PRO A 156 -4.79 -0.85 9.01
C PRO A 156 -5.63 -0.04 8.03
N SER A 157 -6.90 0.12 8.38
CA SER A 157 -7.85 1.00 7.72
C SER A 157 -8.29 2.08 8.70
N ILE A 158 -8.17 3.34 8.27
CA ILE A 158 -8.66 4.51 9.02
C ILE A 158 -9.91 5.05 8.32
N HIS A 159 -10.86 5.57 9.08
CA HIS A 159 -12.03 6.22 8.51
C HIS A 159 -11.81 7.71 8.38
N ALA A 160 -12.39 8.29 7.34
CA ALA A 160 -12.29 9.72 7.10
C ALA A 160 -13.52 10.31 6.42
N ASN A 161 -13.82 11.56 6.74
CA ASN A 161 -14.64 12.39 5.88
C ASN A 161 -13.73 13.00 4.81
N ILE A 162 -14.12 12.89 3.54
CA ILE A 162 -13.32 13.34 2.40
C ILE A 162 -14.14 14.33 1.58
N SER A 163 -13.52 15.43 1.18
CA SER A 163 -14.07 16.40 0.23
C SER A 163 -13.10 16.58 -0.93
N LEU A 164 -13.59 16.39 -2.15
CA LEU A 164 -12.82 16.43 -3.38
C LEU A 164 -13.24 17.62 -4.23
N ARG A 165 -12.24 18.32 -4.77
CA ARG A 165 -12.40 19.49 -5.65
C ARG A 165 -11.35 19.45 -6.76
N ALA A 166 -11.59 20.14 -7.88
CA ALA A 166 -10.51 20.41 -8.83
C ALA A 166 -9.39 21.21 -8.15
N ILE A 167 -8.15 21.05 -8.62
CA ILE A 167 -6.97 21.74 -8.06
C ILE A 167 -7.07 23.26 -8.24
N ASP A 168 -7.59 23.70 -9.39
CA ASP A 168 -7.84 25.09 -9.74
C ASP A 168 -9.29 25.50 -9.57
N GLY A 169 -10.10 24.66 -8.94
CA GLY A 169 -11.53 24.91 -8.82
C GLY A 169 -11.83 26.11 -7.93
N ASP A 170 -12.87 26.85 -8.29
CA ASP A 170 -13.39 27.95 -7.49
C ASP A 170 -14.43 27.45 -6.46
N ASP A 171 -15.08 28.40 -5.77
CA ASP A 171 -16.08 28.07 -4.76
C ASP A 171 -17.45 27.68 -5.35
N GLU A 172 -17.68 27.97 -6.64
CA GLU A 172 -18.89 27.60 -7.39
C GLU A 172 -18.77 26.20 -8.01
N ASP A 173 -17.54 25.70 -8.14
CA ASP A 173 -17.28 24.38 -8.70
C ASP A 173 -17.84 23.23 -7.85
N PRO A 174 -18.23 22.11 -8.51
CA PRO A 174 -18.70 20.91 -7.82
C PRO A 174 -17.73 20.40 -6.76
N VAL A 175 -18.30 20.03 -5.62
CA VAL A 175 -17.60 19.41 -4.49
C VAL A 175 -18.16 18.01 -4.30
N GLN A 176 -17.28 17.00 -4.35
CA GLN A 176 -17.68 15.64 -4.03
C GLN A 176 -17.29 15.29 -2.59
N VAL A 177 -18.29 14.97 -1.77
CA VAL A 177 -18.09 14.54 -0.39
C VAL A 177 -18.27 13.04 -0.27
N LEU A 178 -17.33 12.36 0.39
CA LEU A 178 -17.40 10.95 0.76
C LEU A 178 -17.33 10.87 2.29
N ASN A 179 -18.48 10.63 2.94
CA ASN A 179 -18.58 10.57 4.39
C ASN A 179 -18.15 9.20 4.92
N ASN A 180 -17.48 9.19 6.07
CA ASN A 180 -17.09 7.98 6.79
C ASN A 180 -16.44 6.91 5.88
N THR A 181 -15.55 7.34 5.00
CA THR A 181 -14.89 6.50 4.00
C THR A 181 -13.69 5.80 4.60
N ALA A 182 -13.63 4.48 4.44
CA ALA A 182 -12.47 3.68 4.80
C ALA A 182 -11.29 3.97 3.84
N MET A 183 -10.13 4.27 4.42
CA MET A 183 -8.87 4.49 3.73
C MET A 183 -7.85 3.47 4.21
N VAL A 184 -7.33 2.66 3.28
CA VAL A 184 -6.30 1.67 3.60
C VAL A 184 -4.95 2.38 3.72
N PHE A 185 -4.28 2.19 4.85
CA PHE A 185 -3.00 2.83 5.15
C PHE A 185 -1.85 2.15 4.40
N ASP A 186 -1.49 2.66 3.23
CA ASP A 186 -0.58 2.00 2.30
C ASP A 186 0.76 2.75 2.18
N THR A 187 1.74 2.33 2.98
CA THR A 187 3.12 2.83 2.86
C THR A 187 3.79 2.38 1.56
N GLY A 188 3.23 1.44 0.81
CA GLY A 188 3.69 1.06 -0.52
C GLY A 188 3.16 1.96 -1.64
N ALA A 189 2.10 2.74 -1.37
CA ALA A 189 1.56 3.71 -2.30
C ALA A 189 2.36 5.03 -2.23
N HIS A 190 2.94 5.43 -3.35
CA HIS A 190 3.72 6.68 -3.41
C HIS A 190 2.88 7.94 -3.15
N ARG A 191 1.59 7.91 -3.50
CA ARG A 191 0.63 9.00 -3.27
C ARG A 191 -0.72 8.42 -2.92
N THR A 192 -1.60 9.23 -2.33
CA THR A 192 -2.99 8.82 -2.08
C THR A 192 -3.75 8.65 -3.40
N ILE A 193 -4.48 7.54 -3.53
CA ILE A 193 -5.22 7.18 -4.73
C ILE A 193 -6.66 6.84 -4.36
N ILE A 194 -7.60 7.38 -5.13
CA ILE A 194 -9.02 7.11 -5.01
C ILE A 194 -9.49 6.45 -6.29
N THR A 195 -10.25 5.37 -6.12
CA THR A 195 -10.85 4.66 -7.25
C THR A 195 -12.04 5.47 -7.77
N GLU A 196 -12.12 5.75 -9.07
CA GLU A 196 -13.17 6.60 -9.63
C GLU A 196 -14.58 6.05 -9.41
N GLU A 197 -14.72 4.72 -9.24
CA GLU A 197 -15.97 4.04 -8.97
C GLU A 197 -16.60 4.43 -7.63
N LEU A 198 -15.83 5.05 -6.72
CA LEU A 198 -16.37 5.69 -5.52
C LEU A 198 -17.10 7.01 -5.82
N LEU A 199 -16.87 7.60 -7.00
CA LEU A 199 -17.37 8.91 -7.37
C LEU A 199 -18.65 8.80 -8.19
N PRO A 200 -19.66 9.64 -7.92
CA PRO A 200 -20.88 9.64 -8.71
C PRO A 200 -20.58 10.09 -10.13
N ARG A 201 -21.36 9.56 -11.07
CA ARG A 201 -21.19 9.79 -12.51
C ARG A 201 -21.08 11.28 -12.89
N PRO A 202 -21.92 12.21 -12.38
CA PRO A 202 -21.82 13.63 -12.74
C PRO A 202 -20.46 14.24 -12.41
N PHE A 203 -19.89 13.92 -11.25
CA PHE A 203 -18.58 14.42 -10.86
C PHE A 203 -17.47 13.83 -11.72
N ARG A 204 -17.57 12.54 -12.07
CA ARG A 204 -16.61 11.90 -13.00
C ARG A 204 -16.65 12.51 -14.39
N GLU A 205 -17.84 12.78 -14.91
CA GLU A 205 -18.03 13.43 -16.21
C GLU A 205 -17.51 14.87 -16.19
N TRP A 206 -17.77 15.61 -15.12
CA TRP A 206 -17.21 16.96 -14.92
C TRP A 206 -15.68 16.94 -14.90
N LEU A 207 -15.06 15.98 -14.20
CA LEU A 207 -13.60 15.78 -14.24
C LEU A 207 -13.05 15.42 -15.62
N GLN A 208 -13.89 15.12 -16.63
CA GLN A 208 -13.46 14.95 -18.03
C GLN A 208 -13.41 16.27 -18.83
N ASP A 209 -13.88 17.38 -18.26
CA ASP A 209 -13.84 18.69 -18.93
C ASP A 209 -12.38 19.09 -19.25
N PRO A 210 -12.10 19.61 -20.47
CA PRO A 210 -10.78 20.10 -20.86
C PRO A 210 -10.14 21.10 -19.90
N ILE A 211 -10.93 21.83 -19.10
CA ILE A 211 -10.38 22.74 -18.09
C ILE A 211 -9.45 22.02 -17.08
N HIS A 212 -9.69 20.73 -16.81
CA HIS A 212 -8.88 19.93 -15.88
C HIS A 212 -7.70 19.20 -16.53
N ASP A 213 -7.50 19.35 -17.85
CA ASP A 213 -6.39 18.70 -18.57
C ASP A 213 -5.00 19.01 -18.01
N PRO A 214 -4.69 20.20 -17.45
CA PRO A 214 -3.41 20.45 -16.79
C PRO A 214 -3.07 19.48 -15.64
N TYR A 215 -4.10 18.87 -15.04
CA TYR A 215 -3.99 17.92 -13.93
C TYR A 215 -4.33 16.48 -14.35
N ARG A 216 -4.61 16.24 -15.63
CA ARG A 216 -4.86 14.91 -16.19
C ARG A 216 -3.53 14.30 -16.65
N GLY A 217 -3.18 13.17 -16.06
CA GLY A 217 -2.04 12.35 -16.46
C GLY A 217 -2.44 11.05 -17.14
N GLN A 218 -1.45 10.28 -17.59
CA GLN A 218 -1.66 8.95 -18.19
C GLN A 218 -2.42 7.98 -17.24
N HIS A 219 -2.26 8.16 -15.93
CA HIS A 219 -2.80 7.24 -14.93
C HIS A 219 -4.18 7.66 -14.44
N GLY A 220 -4.50 8.94 -14.46
CA GLY A 220 -5.73 9.47 -13.87
C GLY A 220 -5.74 10.99 -13.80
N VAL A 221 -6.70 11.56 -13.08
CA VAL A 221 -6.81 12.99 -12.84
C VAL A 221 -6.40 13.33 -11.41
N THR A 222 -5.56 14.33 -11.25
CA THR A 222 -5.18 14.84 -9.94
C THR A 222 -6.21 15.85 -9.46
N VAL A 223 -6.71 15.63 -8.25
CA VAL A 223 -7.70 16.48 -7.60
C VAL A 223 -7.18 16.89 -6.23
N GLN A 224 -7.79 17.93 -5.70
CA GLN A 224 -7.59 18.35 -4.33
C GLN A 224 -8.43 17.47 -3.40
N LEU A 225 -7.86 17.09 -2.26
CA LEU A 225 -8.55 16.42 -1.17
C LEU A 225 -8.43 17.26 0.11
N ASP A 226 -9.55 17.54 0.76
CA ASP A 226 -9.63 17.77 2.20
C ASP A 226 -10.09 16.49 2.86
N THR A 227 -9.50 16.20 4.00
CA THR A 227 -9.95 15.09 4.81
C THR A 227 -9.89 15.42 6.28
N GLU A 228 -10.76 14.76 7.02
CA GLU A 228 -10.67 14.63 8.46
C GLU A 228 -10.59 13.15 8.79
N MET A 229 -9.44 12.73 9.29
CA MET A 229 -9.12 11.32 9.52
C MET A 229 -9.24 11.00 11.01
N ALA A 230 -9.96 9.92 11.33
CA ALA A 230 -10.09 9.42 12.68
C ALA A 230 -8.94 8.45 13.01
N PHE A 231 -7.96 8.92 13.77
CA PHE A 231 -6.93 8.10 14.40
C PHE A 231 -7.44 7.52 15.72
N THR A 232 -6.62 6.68 16.37
CA THR A 232 -6.99 6.10 17.67
C THR A 232 -7.15 7.15 18.77
N ASN A 233 -6.30 8.18 18.76
CA ASN A 233 -6.25 9.21 19.81
C ASN A 233 -6.86 10.57 19.41
N CYS A 234 -7.01 10.86 18.13
CA CYS A 234 -7.45 12.18 17.66
C CYS A 234 -8.13 12.13 16.29
N ALA A 235 -8.80 13.24 15.93
CA ALA A 235 -9.17 13.55 14.56
C ALA A 235 -8.12 14.50 13.96
N LEU A 236 -7.68 14.24 12.73
CA LEU A 236 -6.71 15.08 12.03
C LEU A 236 -7.31 15.65 10.74
N PRO A 237 -7.49 16.98 10.63
CA PRO A 237 -7.72 17.62 9.35
C PRO A 237 -6.44 17.64 8.51
N LEU A 238 -6.52 17.21 7.26
CA LEU A 238 -5.41 17.22 6.32
C LEU A 238 -5.89 17.63 4.93
N SER A 239 -5.11 18.47 4.25
CA SER A 239 -5.34 18.81 2.84
C SER A 239 -4.13 18.36 2.02
N MET A 240 -4.38 17.76 0.85
CA MET A 240 -3.35 17.25 -0.07
C MET A 240 -3.88 17.13 -1.50
N SER A 241 -3.00 16.85 -2.46
CA SER A 241 -3.39 16.43 -3.82
C SER A 241 -3.42 14.90 -3.91
N VAL A 242 -4.42 14.36 -4.61
CA VAL A 242 -4.63 12.92 -4.75
C VAL A 242 -4.90 12.55 -6.20
N LEU A 243 -4.72 11.28 -6.54
CA LEU A 243 -4.97 10.77 -7.89
C LEU A 243 -6.27 9.98 -7.95
N ILE A 244 -7.17 10.34 -8.86
CA ILE A 244 -8.35 9.56 -9.19
C ILE A 244 -8.01 8.61 -10.36
N VAL A 245 -8.19 7.30 -10.18
CA VAL A 245 -7.90 6.30 -11.23
C VAL A 245 -9.05 5.30 -11.42
N PRO A 246 -9.20 4.70 -12.61
CA PRO A 246 -10.11 3.56 -12.82
C PRO A 246 -9.74 2.34 -11.97
N GLN A 247 -10.72 1.55 -11.54
CA GLN A 247 -10.52 0.29 -10.79
C GLN A 247 -9.49 -0.64 -11.47
N ALA A 248 -9.47 -0.69 -12.80
CA ALA A 248 -8.53 -1.53 -13.56
C ALA A 248 -7.04 -1.19 -13.30
N LYS A 249 -6.74 0.01 -12.80
CA LYS A 249 -5.39 0.45 -12.43
C LYS A 249 -5.09 0.29 -10.94
N MET A 250 -6.10 -0.05 -10.14
CA MET A 250 -5.94 -0.29 -8.71
C MET A 250 -5.30 -1.65 -8.45
N PRO A 251 -4.47 -1.78 -7.40
CA PRO A 251 -4.02 -3.08 -6.92
C PRO A 251 -5.21 -3.99 -6.64
N ASN A 252 -5.16 -5.21 -7.18
CA ASN A 252 -6.18 -6.24 -6.98
C ASN A 252 -7.61 -5.79 -7.32
N SER A 253 -7.78 -4.79 -8.20
CA SER A 253 -9.09 -4.22 -8.52
C SER A 253 -9.84 -3.66 -7.30
N LEU A 254 -9.12 -3.16 -6.29
CA LEU A 254 -9.70 -2.48 -5.14
C LEU A 254 -10.61 -1.34 -5.61
N VAL A 255 -11.82 -1.26 -5.06
CA VAL A 255 -12.69 -0.07 -5.12
C VAL A 255 -12.61 0.60 -3.76
N GLY A 256 -11.82 1.66 -3.66
CA GLY A 256 -11.50 2.24 -2.36
C GLY A 256 -10.54 3.42 -2.44
N VAL A 257 -10.02 3.78 -1.26
CA VAL A 257 -8.97 4.78 -1.09
C VAL A 257 -7.72 4.10 -0.55
N LEU A 258 -6.59 4.28 -1.23
CA LEU A 258 -5.25 3.96 -0.71
C LEU A 258 -4.65 5.25 -0.18
N PHE A 259 -4.47 5.36 1.13
CA PHE A 259 -3.77 6.48 1.75
C PHE A 259 -2.27 6.27 1.61
N GLY A 260 -1.60 7.13 0.86
CA GLY A 260 -0.21 6.94 0.45
C GLY A 260 0.76 7.94 1.06
N GLN A 261 2.03 7.81 0.67
CA GLN A 261 3.13 8.60 1.22
C GLN A 261 3.04 10.09 0.93
N SER A 262 3.22 10.50 -0.33
CA SER A 262 3.40 11.89 -0.74
C SER A 262 2.23 12.78 -0.32
N GLY A 263 2.50 13.75 0.55
CA GLY A 263 1.52 14.72 1.04
C GLY A 263 0.54 14.15 2.07
N GLY A 264 0.68 12.87 2.41
CA GLY A 264 -0.16 12.10 3.32
C GLY A 264 0.67 11.53 4.46
N ILE A 265 1.03 10.25 4.38
CA ILE A 265 1.79 9.53 5.43
C ILE A 265 3.15 10.19 5.73
N ASP A 266 3.82 10.77 4.73
CA ASP A 266 5.12 11.42 4.90
C ASP A 266 5.09 12.66 5.80
N ARG A 267 3.90 13.16 6.15
CA ARG A 267 3.67 14.28 7.05
C ARG A 267 3.28 13.86 8.46
N LEU A 268 3.21 12.56 8.75
CA LEU A 268 2.73 12.04 10.02
C LEU A 268 3.86 11.34 10.78
N SER A 269 3.93 11.61 12.08
CA SER A 269 4.66 10.79 13.05
C SER A 269 3.64 9.94 13.80
N LEU A 270 3.76 8.61 13.70
CA LEU A 270 2.75 7.67 14.15
C LEU A 270 3.36 6.55 14.98
N GLN A 271 2.61 6.11 15.99
CA GLN A 271 2.82 4.85 16.66
C GLN A 271 1.73 3.84 16.27
N MET A 272 2.14 2.76 15.62
CA MET A 272 1.24 1.67 15.23
C MET A 272 1.39 0.50 16.21
N ARG A 273 0.29 0.08 16.84
CA ARG A 273 0.25 -1.03 17.82
C ARG A 273 -0.75 -2.08 17.35
N PRO A 274 -0.30 -3.12 16.65
CA PRO A 274 -1.19 -4.16 16.17
C PRO A 274 -1.88 -4.92 17.32
N ARG A 275 -3.04 -5.50 17.04
CA ARG A 275 -3.89 -6.25 17.98
C ARG A 275 -3.12 -7.28 18.79
N HIS A 276 -2.29 -8.12 18.18
CA HIS A 276 -1.57 -9.17 18.92
C HIS A 276 -0.61 -8.61 19.99
N ILE A 277 -0.03 -7.42 19.78
CA ILE A 277 0.79 -6.74 20.81
C ILE A 277 -0.09 -6.26 21.96
N LEU A 278 -1.24 -5.67 21.65
CA LEU A 278 -2.22 -5.22 22.65
C LEU A 278 -2.73 -6.41 23.49
N GLN A 279 -3.03 -7.53 22.84
CA GLN A 279 -3.44 -8.78 23.50
C GLN A 279 -2.34 -9.36 24.40
N ALA A 280 -1.09 -9.37 23.94
CA ALA A 280 0.05 -9.81 24.75
C ALA A 280 0.25 -8.95 26.02
N LYS A 281 -0.21 -7.70 25.99
CA LYS A 281 -0.25 -6.80 27.16
C LYS A 281 -1.50 -6.97 28.04
N GLY A 282 -2.38 -7.91 27.71
CA GLY A 282 -3.61 -8.19 28.46
C GLY A 282 -4.80 -7.32 28.08
N GLU A 283 -4.73 -6.55 26.99
CA GLU A 283 -5.88 -5.78 26.50
C GLU A 283 -6.88 -6.67 25.77
N GLN A 284 -8.17 -6.41 25.99
CA GLN A 284 -9.24 -7.05 25.22
C GLN A 284 -9.48 -6.25 23.93
N VAL A 285 -9.09 -6.83 22.80
CA VAL A 285 -9.27 -6.24 21.46
C VAL A 285 -10.07 -7.20 20.59
N LEU A 286 -11.10 -6.68 19.92
CA LEU A 286 -11.98 -7.46 19.06
C LEU A 286 -11.23 -8.06 17.86
N GLU A 287 -11.70 -9.20 17.37
CA GLU A 287 -11.06 -9.92 16.27
C GLU A 287 -11.08 -9.15 14.95
N ASN A 288 -12.09 -8.30 14.74
CA ASN A 288 -12.25 -7.47 13.54
C ASN A 288 -11.52 -6.12 13.62
N VAL A 289 -10.71 -5.89 14.66
CA VAL A 289 -9.91 -4.66 14.84
C VAL A 289 -8.43 -4.95 14.61
N TRP A 290 -7.78 -4.10 13.82
CA TRP A 290 -6.35 -4.19 13.50
C TRP A 290 -5.47 -3.81 14.69
N GLY A 291 -5.92 -2.88 15.52
CA GLY A 291 -5.14 -2.36 16.65
C GLY A 291 -5.20 -0.85 16.71
N ASP A 292 -4.17 -0.22 17.25
CA ASP A 292 -4.10 1.23 17.37
C ASP A 292 -3.19 1.85 16.31
N VAL A 293 -3.61 2.99 15.79
CA VAL A 293 -2.75 3.92 15.04
C VAL A 293 -2.87 5.27 15.75
N ILE A 294 -1.85 5.58 16.52
CA ILE A 294 -1.76 6.76 17.38
C ILE A 294 -0.94 7.80 16.62
N LEU A 295 -1.50 9.00 16.45
CA LEU A 295 -0.76 10.16 15.98
C LEU A 295 0.05 10.72 17.14
N ASP A 296 1.31 11.05 16.88
CA ASP A 296 2.18 11.75 17.83
C ASP A 296 2.32 13.22 17.40
N GLU A 297 2.71 13.42 16.14
CA GLU A 297 2.96 14.74 15.55
C GLU A 297 2.58 14.73 14.06
N TYR A 298 2.26 15.90 13.50
CA TYR A 298 2.09 16.05 12.06
C TYR A 298 2.65 17.39 11.54
N VAL A 299 2.98 17.40 10.26
CA VAL A 299 3.40 18.60 9.53
C VAL A 299 2.23 19.13 8.71
N ASP A 300 1.82 20.38 8.96
CA ASP A 300 0.76 21.02 8.18
C ASP A 300 1.23 21.41 6.77
N LEU A 301 0.34 21.99 5.95
CA LEU A 301 0.69 22.45 4.60
C LEU A 301 1.67 23.62 4.62
N TYR A 302 1.79 24.30 5.76
CA TYR A 302 2.69 25.42 5.95
C TYR A 302 4.11 25.00 6.32
N GLY A 303 4.30 23.73 6.70
CA GLY A 303 5.55 23.18 7.19
C GLY A 303 5.71 23.31 8.71
N ALA A 304 4.66 23.72 9.43
CA ALA A 304 4.67 23.77 10.88
C ALA A 304 4.38 22.39 11.47
N VAL A 305 5.08 22.06 12.55
CA VAL A 305 4.92 20.82 13.31
C VAL A 305 3.90 21.04 14.42
N HIS A 306 2.94 20.13 14.53
CA HIS A 306 1.89 20.14 15.54
C HIS A 306 1.89 18.81 16.29
N ALA A 307 1.77 18.87 17.61
CA ALA A 307 1.52 17.69 18.43
C ALA A 307 0.01 17.38 18.45
N SER A 308 -0.35 16.11 18.45
CA SER A 308 -1.76 15.64 18.45
C SER A 308 -2.32 15.33 19.82
#